data_AF-A0A6I7Q2V7-F1
#
_entry.id   AF-A0A6I7Q2V7-F1
#
_cell.length_a   1.000
_cell.length_b   1.000
_cell.length_c   1.000
_cell.angle_alpha   90.00
_cell.angle_beta   90.00
_cell.angle_gamma   90.00
#
_symmetry.space_group_name_H-M   'P 1'
#
loop_
_entity.id
_entity.type
_entity.pdbx_description
1 polymer ?
#
loop_
_entity_poly.entity_id
_entity_poly.type
_entity_poly.pdbx_seq_one_letter_code
_entity_poly.pdbx_strand_id
1 'polypeptide(L)'
;MVRMQIQFSEDQLRLLREQAASEQASVSEIVRRAVDRWIDARAQPTTDERRRRAIAAAGHFASGHRDIAERHDDYLPDAFEQ
;
A
#
# COMPACT_ATOMS: atom_id res chain seq x y z
N MET A 1 0.93 -24.72 -7.30
CA MET A 1 0.18 -24.34 -6.09
C MET A 1 0.25 -25.45 -5.06
N VAL A 2 0.20 -25.12 -3.78
CA VAL A 2 0.16 -26.08 -2.67
C VAL A 2 -1.28 -26.22 -2.17
N ARG A 3 -1.72 -27.45 -1.87
CA ARG A 3 -3.08 -27.72 -1.35
C ARG A 3 -3.13 -27.42 0.15
N MET A 4 -4.09 -26.60 0.55
CA MET A 4 -4.36 -26.24 1.95
C MET A 4 -5.88 -26.24 2.18
N GLN A 5 -6.31 -26.62 3.38
CA GLN A 5 -7.69 -26.46 3.84
C GLN A 5 -7.78 -25.24 4.76
N ILE A 6 -8.72 -24.34 4.47
CA ILE A 6 -8.98 -23.11 5.22
C ILE A 6 -10.49 -23.07 5.48
N GLN A 7 -10.89 -22.68 6.68
CA GLN A 7 -12.30 -22.52 7.05
C GLN A 7 -12.73 -21.06 6.83
N PHE A 8 -13.95 -20.89 6.34
CA PHE A 8 -14.60 -19.59 6.16
C PHE A 8 -15.93 -19.60 6.90
N SER A 9 -16.36 -18.43 7.39
CA SER A 9 -17.74 -18.30 7.87
C SER A 9 -18.73 -18.42 6.70
N GLU A 10 -19.99 -18.71 7.02
CA GLU A 10 -21.06 -18.80 6.01
C GLU A 10 -21.20 -17.49 5.22
N ASP A 11 -21.14 -16.35 5.92
CA ASP A 11 -21.20 -15.02 5.30
C ASP A 11 -20.03 -14.77 4.35
N GLN A 12 -18.80 -15.14 4.75
CA GLN A 12 -17.63 -15.01 3.89
C GLN A 12 -17.77 -15.87 2.63
N LEU A 13 -18.25 -17.10 2.77
CA LEU A 13 -18.45 -17.99 1.63
C LEU A 13 -19.54 -17.47 0.68
N ARG A 14 -20.62 -16.88 1.21
CA ARG A 14 -21.66 -16.23 0.40
C ARG A 14 -21.06 -15.09 -0.43
N LEU A 15 -20.34 -14.18 0.20
CA LEU A 15 -19.72 -13.02 -0.48
C LEU A 15 -18.70 -13.46 -1.55
N LEU A 16 -17.87 -14.47 -1.23
CA LEU A 16 -16.90 -15.01 -2.19
C LEU A 16 -17.59 -15.63 -3.42
N ARG A 17 -18.74 -16.29 -3.24
CA ARG A 17 -19.51 -16.87 -4.35
C ARG A 17 -20.18 -15.81 -5.21
N GLU A 18 -20.75 -14.77 -4.59
CA GLU A 18 -21.35 -13.64 -5.30
C GLU A 18 -20.30 -12.93 -6.17
N GLN A 19 -19.11 -12.67 -5.61
CA GLN A 19 -18.00 -12.06 -6.35
C GLN A 19 -17.47 -12.96 -7.46
N ALA A 20 -17.33 -14.26 -7.20
CA ALA A 20 -16.90 -15.23 -8.20
C ALA A 20 -17.88 -15.28 -9.39
N ALA A 21 -19.19 -15.22 -9.11
CA ALA A 21 -20.22 -15.22 -10.13
C ALA A 21 -20.21 -13.92 -10.96
N SER A 22 -20.04 -12.76 -10.33
CA SER A 22 -19.99 -11.47 -11.03
C SER A 22 -18.75 -11.34 -11.94
N GLU A 23 -17.61 -11.90 -11.52
CA GLU A 23 -16.34 -11.86 -12.26
C GLU A 23 -16.13 -13.06 -13.22
N GLN A 24 -17.10 -13.99 -13.31
CA GLN A 24 -16.95 -15.25 -14.06
C GLN A 24 -15.67 -16.02 -13.69
N ALA A 25 -15.29 -15.99 -12.42
CA ALA A 25 -14.09 -16.59 -11.88
C ALA A 25 -14.41 -17.70 -10.88
N SER A 26 -13.41 -18.51 -10.52
CA SER A 26 -13.56 -19.48 -9.43
C SER A 26 -13.42 -18.82 -8.07
N VAL A 27 -14.10 -19.33 -7.04
CA VAL A 27 -13.91 -18.88 -5.64
C VAL A 27 -12.44 -18.95 -5.23
N SER A 28 -11.73 -20.00 -5.63
CA SER A 28 -10.30 -20.15 -5.35
C SER A 28 -9.45 -19.06 -6.01
N GLU A 29 -9.86 -18.53 -7.17
CA GLU A 29 -9.18 -17.42 -7.81
C GLU A 29 -9.41 -16.10 -7.09
N ILE A 30 -10.65 -15.83 -6.67
CA ILE A 30 -10.97 -14.67 -5.84
C ILE A 30 -10.13 -14.67 -4.56
N VAL A 31 -10.08 -15.81 -3.86
CA VAL A 31 -9.26 -15.97 -2.64
C VAL A 31 -7.78 -15.69 -2.92
N ARG A 32 -7.22 -16.23 -4.01
CA ARG A 32 -5.81 -15.98 -4.36
C ARG A 32 -5.53 -14.51 -4.64
N ARG A 33 -6.34 -13.86 -5.49
CA ARG A 33 -6.19 -12.42 -5.78
C ARG A 33 -6.27 -11.58 -4.51
N ALA A 34 -7.16 -11.93 -3.59
CA ALA A 34 -7.28 -11.24 -2.30
C ALA A 34 -6.03 -11.44 -1.43
N VAL A 35 -5.50 -12.67 -1.35
CA VAL A 35 -4.26 -12.97 -0.62
C VAL A 35 -3.07 -12.25 -1.23
N ASP A 36 -2.91 -12.29 -2.55
CA ASP A 36 -1.81 -11.61 -3.26
C ASP A 36 -1.84 -10.11 -2.98
N ARG A 37 -3.01 -9.47 -3.14
CA ARG A 37 -3.20 -8.05 -2.81
C ARG A 37 -2.89 -7.74 -1.35
N TRP A 38 -3.26 -8.61 -0.43
CA TRP A 38 -2.99 -8.42 0.99
C TRP A 38 -1.51 -8.56 1.32
N ILE A 39 -0.80 -9.50 0.69
CA ILE A 39 0.65 -9.64 0.81
C ILE A 39 1.34 -8.41 0.25
N ASP A 40 0.96 -7.99 -0.96
CA ASP A 40 1.55 -6.83 -1.63
C ASP A 40 1.30 -5.53 -0.86
N ALA A 41 0.10 -5.35 -0.29
CA ALA A 41 -0.22 -4.18 0.53
C ALA A 41 0.60 -4.13 1.83
N ARG A 42 1.04 -5.28 2.34
CA ARG A 42 1.88 -5.38 3.55
C ARG A 42 3.36 -5.43 3.23
N ALA A 43 3.73 -5.64 1.97
CA ALA A 43 5.11 -5.56 1.54
C ALA A 43 5.60 -4.13 1.78
N GLN A 44 6.51 -3.96 2.73
CA GLN A 44 7.26 -2.72 2.84
C GLN A 44 7.89 -2.44 1.46
N PRO A 45 7.78 -1.22 0.93
CA PRO A 45 8.38 -0.90 -0.35
C PRO A 45 9.85 -1.28 -0.28
N THR A 46 10.30 -2.03 -1.28
CA THR A 46 11.70 -2.46 -1.37
C THR A 46 12.60 -1.23 -1.28
N THR A 47 13.85 -1.41 -0.84
CA THR A 47 14.81 -0.29 -0.77
C THR A 47 14.91 0.45 -2.11
N ASP A 48 14.84 -0.26 -3.23
CA ASP A 48 14.83 0.31 -4.56
C ASP A 48 13.56 1.13 -4.86
N GLU A 49 12.39 0.65 -4.46
CA GLU A 49 11.14 1.40 -4.62
C GLU A 49 11.11 2.65 -3.73
N ARG A 50 11.62 2.54 -2.49
CA ARG A 50 11.79 3.71 -1.60
C ARG A 50 12.74 4.73 -2.21
N ARG A 51 13.87 4.28 -2.78
CA ARG A 51 14.84 5.15 -3.45
C ARG A 51 14.25 5.82 -4.69
N ARG A 52 13.53 5.06 -5.52
CA ARG A 52 12.84 5.58 -6.71
C ARG A 52 11.84 6.68 -6.34
N ARG A 53 11.03 6.45 -5.30
CA ARG A 53 10.07 7.45 -4.79
C ARG A 53 10.76 8.70 -4.25
N ALA A 54 11.83 8.54 -3.47
CA ALA A 54 12.60 9.67 -2.95
C ALA A 54 13.21 10.53 -4.07
N ILE A 55 13.76 9.90 -5.11
CA ILE A 55 14.28 10.60 -6.29
C ILE A 55 13.16 11.31 -7.05
N ALA A 56 12.01 10.66 -7.24
CA ALA A 56 10.87 11.26 -7.95
C ALA A 56 10.29 12.48 -7.22
N ALA A 57 10.33 12.48 -5.88
CA ALA A 57 9.88 13.61 -5.07
C ALA A 57 10.88 14.78 -5.05
N ALA A 58 12.17 14.52 -5.33
CA ALA A 58 13.19 15.57 -5.32
C ALA A 58 12.91 16.60 -6.42
N GLY A 59 12.83 17.88 -6.05
CA GLY A 59 12.60 18.99 -6.97
C GLY A 59 11.13 19.24 -7.34
N HIS A 60 10.17 18.45 -6.84
CA HIS A 60 8.74 18.70 -7.05
C HIS A 60 8.19 19.86 -6.21
N PHE A 61 8.88 20.23 -5.13
CA PHE A 61 8.43 21.21 -4.16
C PHE A 61 9.50 22.28 -3.95
N ALA A 62 9.06 23.53 -3.76
CA ALA A 62 9.93 24.65 -3.45
C ALA A 62 9.36 25.39 -2.25
N SER A 63 10.11 25.41 -1.14
CA SER A 63 9.75 26.16 0.07
C SER A 63 10.11 27.65 -0.03
N GLY A 64 10.81 28.07 -1.09
CA GLY A 64 11.36 29.42 -1.24
C GLY A 64 12.64 29.70 -0.42
N HIS A 65 13.01 28.77 0.46
CA HIS A 65 14.17 28.89 1.35
C HIS A 65 15.26 27.92 0.91
N ARG A 66 16.53 28.36 0.97
CA ARG A 66 17.69 27.61 0.45
C ARG A 66 18.46 26.84 1.52
N ASP A 67 18.22 27.13 2.79
CA ASP A 67 18.99 26.64 3.95
C ASP A 67 18.17 25.76 4.90
N ILE A 68 16.92 25.41 4.55
CA ILE A 68 16.06 24.56 5.40
C ILE A 68 16.74 23.24 5.74
N ALA A 69 17.47 22.63 4.81
CA ALA A 69 18.16 21.36 5.06
C ALA A 69 19.23 21.48 6.17
N GLU A 70 19.86 22.65 6.30
CA GLU A 70 20.91 22.91 7.29
C GLU A 70 20.33 23.42 8.61
N ARG A 71 19.29 24.26 8.54
CA ARG A 71 18.69 24.97 9.67
C ARG A 71 17.28 24.50 10.00
N HIS A 72 16.98 23.23 9.76
CA HIS A 72 15.65 22.64 9.90
C HIS A 72 14.99 22.92 11.26
N ASP A 73 15.77 22.91 12.35
CA ASP A 73 15.27 23.20 13.70
C ASP A 73 14.77 24.64 13.86
N ASP A 74 15.36 25.61 13.15
CA ASP A 74 14.94 27.02 13.18
C ASP A 74 13.57 27.21 12.51
N TYR A 75 13.27 26.41 11.49
CA TYR A 75 12.01 26.45 10.73
C TYR A 75 10.92 25.55 11.33
N LEU A 76 11.27 24.66 12.26
CA LEU A 76 10.37 23.69 12.84
C LEU A 76 9.21 24.32 13.65
N PRO A 77 9.44 25.36 14.49
CA PRO A 77 8.36 26.01 15.25
C PRO A 77 7.27 26.60 14.35
N ASP A 78 7.67 27.32 13.29
CA ASP A 78 6.76 27.96 12.33
C ASP A 78 5.85 26.95 11.59
N ALA A 79 6.28 25.69 11.48
CA ALA A 79 5.53 24.62 10.83
C ALA A 79 4.47 23.96 11.75
N PHE A 80 4.63 24.07 13.07
CA PHE A 80 3.71 23.47 14.06
C PHE A 80 2.74 24.47 14.69
N GLU A 81 2.91 25.78 14.45
CA GLU A 81 2.03 26.84 14.93
C GLU A 81 0.85 27.18 13.97
N GLN A 82 0.66 26.38 12.90
CA GLN A 82 -0.44 26.52 11.93
C GLN A 82 -1.67 25.68 12.27
#